data_AF-A0A800AKB0-F1
#
_entry.id   AF-A0A800AKB0-F1
#
_cell.length_a   1.000
_cell.length_b   1.000
_cell.length_c   1.000
_cell.angle_alpha   90.00
_cell.angle_beta   90.00
_cell.angle_gamma   90.00
#
_symmetry.space_group_name_H-M   'P 1'
#
loop_
_entity.id
_entity.type
_entity.pdbx_description
1 polymer ?
#
loop_
_entity_poly.entity_id
_entity_poly.type
_entity_poly.pdbx_seq_one_letter_code
_entity_poly.pdbx_strand_id
1 'polypeptide(L)'
;MGTDSPRPTVRERAFVDTNVLAYIVGDTRTGRTVFEILSNHGFEIFTFAKCVYELYSIVKGTTRGGPSKGNHPLKNLVPSEINDIAQKLFKATPGIDPLGNSYYWYNLCEEWRGWDFFGNAEEDIDRLFVEEPLRKEARVLVEKQKEFVRWKQSMRYVFRQIDTIVKEKGIIVCQYFQVFSSDWYGKYGFFYEQELSENSLWPNEDFEIVLAALFLGARVFVTEDDNDLIWRGGLSLGLNTPSLAFCCPERLKEAINSNFGLRFYRKEYKSDHL
;
A
#
# COMPACT_ATOMS: atom_id res chain seq x y z
N MET A 1 -44.66 7.03 27.32
CA MET A 1 -43.26 7.43 27.55
C MET A 1 -42.41 6.69 26.53
N GLY A 2 -42.10 7.35 25.42
CA GLY A 2 -41.24 6.77 24.38
C GLY A 2 -39.81 6.80 24.87
N THR A 3 -39.18 5.64 24.98
CA THR A 3 -37.75 5.52 25.23
C THR A 3 -37.03 5.89 23.93
N ASP A 4 -36.64 7.15 23.81
CA ASP A 4 -35.68 7.58 22.80
C ASP A 4 -34.37 6.83 23.05
N SER A 5 -34.20 5.75 22.31
CA SER A 5 -32.94 5.05 22.21
C SER A 5 -31.95 6.05 21.62
N PRO A 6 -30.81 6.35 22.27
CA PRO A 6 -29.85 7.29 21.72
C PRO A 6 -29.45 6.81 20.33
N ARG A 7 -29.72 7.65 19.30
CA ARG A 7 -29.26 7.36 17.94
C ARG A 7 -27.74 7.16 18.03
N PRO A 8 -27.19 6.07 17.48
CA PRO A 8 -25.75 5.89 17.46
C PRO A 8 -25.13 7.13 16.82
N THR A 9 -24.26 7.81 17.56
CA THR A 9 -23.46 8.91 17.02
C THR A 9 -22.66 8.34 15.86
N VAL A 10 -23.03 8.72 14.63
CA VAL A 10 -22.33 8.30 13.42
C VAL A 10 -20.91 8.79 13.55
N ARG A 11 -19.95 7.87 13.67
CA ARG A 11 -18.54 8.23 13.74
C ARG A 11 -18.11 8.76 12.39
N GLU A 12 -17.30 9.80 12.42
CA GLU A 12 -16.71 10.35 11.20
C GLU A 12 -15.66 9.38 10.66
N ARG A 13 -15.45 9.39 9.35
CA ARG A 13 -14.56 8.43 8.69
C ARG A 13 -13.37 9.17 8.10
N ALA A 14 -12.18 8.66 8.35
CA ALA A 14 -10.93 9.14 7.76
C ALA A 14 -10.37 8.04 6.86
N PHE A 15 -10.00 8.40 5.64
CA PHE A 15 -9.32 7.50 4.71
C PHE A 15 -7.81 7.81 4.75
N VAL A 16 -6.96 6.79 4.89
CA VAL A 16 -5.51 6.94 4.83
C VAL A 16 -4.96 6.28 3.57
N ASP A 17 -4.18 7.06 2.82
CA ASP A 17 -3.44 6.65 1.63
C ASP A 17 -2.23 5.76 1.96
N THR A 18 -1.64 5.10 0.97
CA THR A 18 -0.48 4.21 1.07
C THR A 18 0.69 4.86 1.78
N ASN A 19 1.04 6.11 1.42
CA ASN A 19 2.18 6.80 2.01
C ASN A 19 1.98 7.07 3.52
N VAL A 20 0.79 7.49 3.94
CA VAL A 20 0.43 7.70 5.36
C VAL A 20 0.30 6.36 6.08
N LEU A 21 -0.31 5.36 5.45
CA LEU A 21 -0.41 4.01 5.99
C LEU A 21 0.98 3.43 6.28
N ALA A 22 1.96 3.66 5.40
CA ALA A 22 3.34 3.25 5.62
C ALA A 22 3.94 3.88 6.89
N TYR A 23 3.67 5.17 7.14
CA TYR A 23 4.09 5.86 8.37
C TYR A 23 3.44 5.27 9.63
N ILE A 24 2.14 4.94 9.56
CA ILE A 24 1.40 4.34 10.68
C ILE A 24 1.89 2.92 10.96
N VAL A 25 2.00 2.08 9.92
CA VAL A 25 2.47 0.70 10.02
C VAL A 25 3.92 0.62 10.47
N GLY A 26 4.75 1.56 10.03
CA GLY A 26 6.15 1.71 10.47
C GLY A 26 6.33 2.31 11.87
N ASP A 27 5.24 2.64 12.58
CA ASP A 27 5.21 3.29 13.90
C ASP A 27 6.10 4.55 14.02
N THR A 28 6.23 5.28 12.91
CA THR A 28 7.00 6.51 12.85
C THR A 28 6.36 7.61 13.69
N ARG A 29 7.10 8.70 13.98
CA ARG A 29 6.51 9.87 14.67
C ARG A 29 5.29 10.42 13.93
N THR A 30 5.39 10.58 12.61
CA THR A 30 4.28 11.07 11.77
C THR A 30 3.09 10.12 11.84
N GLY A 31 3.31 8.82 11.68
CA GLY A 31 2.25 7.81 11.74
C GLY A 31 1.54 7.77 13.09
N ARG A 32 2.28 7.78 14.20
CA ARG A 32 1.71 7.87 15.55
C ARG A 32 0.89 9.13 15.74
N THR A 33 1.41 10.27 15.29
CA THR A 33 0.71 11.56 15.39
C THR A 33 -0.61 11.56 14.62
N VAL A 34 -0.61 11.09 13.36
CA VAL A 34 -1.84 10.97 12.54
C VAL A 34 -2.85 10.06 13.23
N PHE A 35 -2.41 8.88 13.64
CA PHE A 35 -3.27 7.88 14.27
C PHE A 35 -3.90 8.40 15.57
N GLU A 36 -3.10 9.04 16.43
CA GLU A 36 -3.55 9.65 17.68
C GLU A 36 -4.54 10.80 17.43
N ILE A 37 -4.25 11.69 16.47
CA ILE A 37 -5.16 12.80 16.14
C ILE A 37 -6.52 12.24 15.69
N LEU A 38 -6.55 11.30 14.74
CA LEU A 38 -7.80 10.72 14.25
C LEU A 38 -8.56 10.01 15.37
N SER A 39 -7.88 9.16 16.14
CA SER A 39 -8.49 8.36 17.21
C SER A 39 -9.04 9.25 18.34
N ASN A 40 -8.30 10.28 18.75
CA ASN A 40 -8.72 11.20 19.81
C ASN A 40 -9.92 12.06 19.42
N HIS A 41 -10.14 12.29 18.12
CA HIS A 41 -11.32 12.98 17.60
C HIS A 41 -12.44 12.02 17.19
N GLY A 42 -12.32 10.72 17.51
CA GLY A 42 -13.38 9.74 17.32
C GLY A 42 -13.59 9.29 15.87
N PHE A 43 -12.60 9.47 14.99
CA PHE A 43 -12.66 8.98 13.62
C PHE A 43 -12.54 7.45 13.57
N GLU A 44 -13.35 6.82 12.72
CA GLU A 44 -13.05 5.50 12.19
C GLU A 44 -12.06 5.63 11.05
N ILE A 45 -10.96 4.88 11.13
CA ILE A 45 -9.86 4.96 10.16
C ILE A 45 -10.02 3.84 9.14
N PHE A 46 -10.07 4.21 7.87
CA PHE A 46 -10.19 3.31 6.73
C PHE A 46 -8.98 3.43 5.82
N THR A 47 -8.72 2.37 5.07
CA THR A 47 -7.84 2.39 3.90
C THR A 47 -8.41 1.48 2.82
N PHE A 48 -7.86 1.51 1.62
CA PHE A 48 -8.25 0.62 0.54
C PHE A 48 -7.29 -0.56 0.43
N ALA A 49 -7.78 -1.73 0.02
CA ALA A 49 -6.96 -2.94 -0.13
C ALA A 49 -5.77 -2.72 -1.06
N LYS A 50 -5.93 -1.89 -2.10
CA LYS A 50 -4.84 -1.44 -2.97
C LYS A 50 -3.68 -0.85 -2.16
N CYS A 51 -3.97 0.04 -1.21
CA CYS A 51 -2.95 0.71 -0.42
C CYS A 51 -2.12 -0.30 0.40
N VAL A 52 -2.77 -1.31 0.96
CA VAL A 52 -2.09 -2.41 1.65
C VAL A 52 -1.20 -3.22 0.69
N TYR A 53 -1.70 -3.52 -0.52
CA TYR A 53 -0.93 -4.24 -1.53
C TYR A 53 0.24 -3.44 -2.11
N GLU A 54 0.11 -2.12 -2.13
CA GLU A 54 1.22 -1.23 -2.44
C GLU A 54 2.30 -1.28 -1.35
N LEU A 55 1.94 -1.37 -0.06
CA LEU A 55 2.93 -1.63 1.00
C LEU A 55 3.67 -2.95 0.75
N TYR A 56 2.96 -4.01 0.34
CA TYR A 56 3.61 -5.27 -0.02
C TYR A 56 4.58 -5.09 -1.19
N SER A 57 4.19 -4.32 -2.20
CA SER A 57 5.04 -4.03 -3.37
C SER A 57 6.27 -3.21 -2.99
N ILE A 58 6.12 -2.24 -2.09
CA ILE A 58 7.21 -1.44 -1.52
C ILE A 58 8.20 -2.36 -0.80
N VAL A 59 7.74 -3.23 0.10
CA VAL A 59 8.66 -4.12 0.84
C VAL A 59 9.28 -5.22 -0.03
N LYS A 60 8.59 -5.68 -1.08
CA LYS A 60 9.18 -6.57 -2.11
C LYS A 60 10.32 -5.89 -2.88
N GLY A 61 10.38 -4.56 -2.86
CA GLY A 61 11.38 -3.80 -3.61
C GLY A 61 11.06 -3.68 -5.10
N THR A 62 9.81 -3.89 -5.51
CA THR A 62 9.37 -3.72 -6.91
C THR A 62 9.09 -2.26 -7.26
N THR A 63 9.13 -1.34 -6.28
CA THR A 63 8.91 0.10 -6.49
C THR A 63 10.20 0.90 -6.33
N ARG A 64 10.26 2.08 -6.98
CA ARG A 64 11.40 3.03 -6.90
C ARG A 64 11.41 3.76 -5.55
N GLY A 65 11.68 3.06 -4.45
CA GLY A 65 11.65 3.70 -3.12
C GLY A 65 11.63 2.75 -1.94
N GLY A 66 12.01 1.48 -2.14
CA GLY A 66 11.84 0.46 -1.13
C GLY A 66 12.58 0.71 0.20
N PRO A 67 12.28 -0.10 1.23
CA PRO A 67 12.78 0.08 2.60
C PRO A 67 14.32 0.11 2.76
N SER A 68 15.06 -0.33 1.74
CA SER A 68 16.54 -0.26 1.70
C SER A 68 17.08 1.16 1.62
N LYS A 69 16.27 2.12 1.16
CA LYS A 69 16.71 3.50 0.95
C LYS A 69 16.41 4.35 2.19
N GLY A 70 17.47 4.79 2.88
CA GLY A 70 17.39 5.87 3.88
C GLY A 70 16.55 5.58 5.14
N ASN A 71 15.73 6.56 5.52
CA ASN A 71 14.80 6.56 6.67
C ASN A 71 13.37 6.16 6.25
N HIS A 72 13.22 5.19 5.36
CA HIS A 72 11.91 4.72 4.92
C HIS A 72 11.06 4.21 6.10
N PRO A 73 9.75 4.52 6.17
CA PRO A 73 8.90 4.16 7.32
C PRO A 73 8.88 2.66 7.65
N LEU A 74 8.85 1.82 6.62
CA LEU A 74 8.77 0.36 6.77
C LEU A 74 10.13 -0.32 6.99
N LYS A 75 11.23 0.43 7.12
CA LYS A 75 12.59 -0.14 7.23
C LYS A 75 12.73 -1.17 8.34
N ASN A 76 12.11 -0.92 9.50
CA ASN A 76 12.21 -1.79 10.67
C ASN A 76 11.40 -3.09 10.55
N LEU A 77 10.47 -3.16 9.58
CA LEU A 77 9.67 -4.36 9.33
C LEU A 77 10.33 -5.33 8.37
N VAL A 78 11.33 -4.88 7.62
CA VAL A 78 12.03 -5.71 6.64
C VAL A 78 13.42 -6.04 7.18
N PRO A 79 13.67 -7.30 7.61
CA PRO A 79 15.01 -7.76 7.92
C PRO A 79 16.00 -7.40 6.80
N SER A 80 17.17 -6.89 7.18
CA SER A 80 18.22 -6.45 6.24
C SER A 80 18.59 -7.53 5.22
N GLU A 81 18.59 -8.79 5.67
CA GLU A 81 18.89 -9.99 4.87
C GLU A 81 17.90 -10.18 3.70
N ILE A 82 16.62 -9.83 3.87
CA ILE A 82 15.59 -9.97 2.82
C ILE A 82 15.82 -8.96 1.68
N ASN A 83 16.22 -7.74 2.05
CA ASN A 83 16.35 -6.62 1.12
C ASN A 83 17.54 -6.80 0.17
N ASP A 84 18.61 -7.38 0.70
CA ASP A 84 19.81 -7.73 -0.04
C ASP A 84 19.56 -8.83 -1.06
N ILE A 85 18.79 -9.86 -0.70
CA ILE A 85 18.56 -11.04 -1.54
C ILE A 85 17.69 -10.69 -2.76
N ALA A 86 16.63 -9.90 -2.60
CA ALA A 86 15.81 -9.46 -3.74
C ALA A 86 16.66 -8.73 -4.79
N GLN A 87 17.43 -7.72 -4.37
CA GLN A 87 18.25 -6.96 -5.31
C GLN A 87 19.39 -7.79 -5.91
N LYS A 88 20.02 -8.68 -5.12
CA LYS A 88 21.08 -9.57 -5.62
C LYS A 88 20.53 -10.57 -6.63
N LEU A 89 19.44 -11.26 -6.33
CA LEU A 89 18.85 -12.26 -7.23
C LEU A 89 18.39 -11.65 -8.56
N PHE A 90 17.73 -10.49 -8.53
CA PHE A 90 17.20 -9.85 -9.74
C PHE A 90 18.24 -9.04 -10.54
N LYS A 91 19.31 -8.53 -9.92
CA LYS A 91 20.39 -7.84 -10.64
C LYS A 91 21.50 -8.77 -11.15
N ALA A 92 21.74 -9.90 -10.48
CA ALA A 92 22.90 -10.76 -10.77
C ALA A 92 22.68 -11.77 -11.90
N THR A 93 21.49 -11.82 -12.52
CA THR A 93 21.22 -12.80 -13.58
C THR A 93 21.00 -12.09 -14.92
N PRO A 94 22.00 -12.09 -15.83
CA PRO A 94 21.86 -11.52 -17.16
C PRO A 94 20.67 -12.14 -17.91
N GLY A 95 19.80 -11.32 -18.49
CA GLY A 95 18.62 -11.77 -19.23
C GLY A 95 17.33 -11.91 -18.42
N ILE A 96 17.39 -11.74 -17.09
CA ILE A 96 16.19 -11.67 -16.25
C ILE A 96 15.77 -10.19 -16.14
N ASP A 97 14.68 -9.81 -16.80
CA ASP A 97 14.03 -8.51 -16.57
C ASP A 97 13.65 -8.38 -15.07
N PRO A 98 14.22 -7.43 -14.31
CA PRO A 98 14.01 -7.33 -12.87
C PRO A 98 12.54 -7.19 -12.45
N LEU A 99 11.69 -6.58 -13.28
CA LEU A 99 10.27 -6.35 -12.98
C LEU A 99 9.35 -7.47 -13.48
N GLY A 100 9.51 -7.92 -14.73
CA GLY A 100 8.68 -8.99 -15.31
C GLY A 100 8.93 -10.36 -14.70
N ASN A 101 10.17 -10.70 -14.33
CA ASN A 101 10.49 -12.04 -13.85
C ASN A 101 10.30 -12.23 -12.34
N SER A 102 10.27 -11.18 -11.53
CA SER A 102 10.06 -11.33 -10.08
C SER A 102 8.68 -11.92 -9.77
N TYR A 103 7.65 -11.57 -10.53
CA TYR A 103 6.32 -12.20 -10.46
C TYR A 103 6.29 -13.63 -11.00
N TYR A 104 6.96 -13.90 -12.12
CA TYR A 104 7.10 -15.24 -12.69
C TYR A 104 7.73 -16.22 -11.69
N TRP A 105 8.89 -15.86 -11.13
CA TRP A 105 9.56 -16.69 -10.12
C TRP A 105 8.79 -16.75 -8.79
N TYR A 106 8.12 -15.67 -8.39
CA TYR A 106 7.28 -15.66 -7.18
C TYR A 106 6.16 -16.69 -7.30
N ASN A 107 5.48 -16.76 -8.45
CA ASN A 107 4.38 -17.70 -8.68
C ASN A 107 4.89 -19.13 -8.88
N LEU A 108 5.97 -19.33 -9.64
CA LEU A 108 6.54 -20.66 -9.89
C LEU A 108 7.04 -21.39 -8.64
N CYS A 109 7.46 -20.67 -7.60
CA CYS A 109 7.84 -21.32 -6.35
C CYS A 109 6.69 -22.10 -5.67
N GLU A 110 5.44 -21.81 -6.02
CA GLU A 110 4.29 -22.61 -5.56
C GLU A 110 4.13 -23.89 -6.38
N GLU A 111 4.49 -23.85 -7.67
CA GLU A 111 4.50 -25.02 -8.54
C GLU A 111 5.62 -26.00 -8.18
N TRP A 112 6.73 -25.52 -7.62
CA TRP A 112 7.82 -26.35 -7.12
C TRP A 112 7.50 -27.13 -5.85
N ARG A 113 6.22 -27.31 -5.44
CA ARG A 113 5.84 -28.12 -4.26
C ARG A 113 6.58 -27.76 -2.95
N GLY A 114 7.22 -26.59 -2.85
CA GLY A 114 7.98 -26.18 -1.67
C GLY A 114 9.30 -26.94 -1.45
N TRP A 115 9.63 -27.22 -0.20
CA TRP A 115 10.91 -27.84 0.19
C TRP A 115 11.04 -29.31 -0.24
N ASP A 116 9.91 -30.00 -0.42
CA ASP A 116 9.85 -31.42 -0.80
C ASP A 116 10.40 -31.65 -2.22
N PHE A 117 10.28 -30.67 -3.10
CA PHE A 117 10.92 -30.71 -4.43
C PHE A 117 12.43 -30.65 -4.32
N PHE A 118 12.98 -29.79 -3.46
CA PHE A 118 14.43 -29.64 -3.33
C PHE A 118 15.11 -30.87 -2.72
N GLY A 119 14.43 -31.60 -1.85
CA GLY A 119 14.95 -32.86 -1.30
C GLY A 119 15.25 -33.90 -2.40
N ASN A 120 14.39 -33.98 -3.41
CA ASN A 120 14.57 -34.88 -4.55
C ASN A 120 15.36 -34.26 -5.70
N ALA A 121 15.40 -32.92 -5.80
CA ALA A 121 16.03 -32.21 -6.91
C ALA A 121 17.55 -32.45 -6.99
N GLU A 122 18.24 -32.61 -5.85
CA GLU A 122 19.68 -32.89 -5.85
C GLU A 122 19.99 -34.28 -6.41
N GLU A 123 19.21 -35.29 -6.01
CA GLU A 123 19.32 -36.65 -6.53
C GLU A 123 18.94 -36.71 -8.02
N ASP A 124 17.90 -35.97 -8.41
CA ASP A 124 17.47 -35.86 -9.80
C ASP A 124 18.54 -35.17 -10.67
N ILE A 125 19.27 -34.18 -10.14
CA ILE A 125 20.39 -33.55 -10.86
C ILE A 125 21.48 -34.57 -11.16
N ASP A 126 21.89 -35.37 -10.16
CA ASP A 126 22.91 -36.39 -10.35
C ASP A 126 22.46 -37.48 -11.33
N ARG A 127 21.17 -37.80 -11.35
CA ARG A 127 20.58 -38.79 -12.26
C ARG A 127 20.45 -38.28 -13.69
N LEU A 128 20.01 -37.02 -13.88
CA LEU A 128 19.62 -36.49 -15.18
C LEU A 128 20.77 -35.82 -15.94
N PHE A 129 21.80 -35.32 -15.25
CA PHE A 129 22.94 -34.65 -15.88
C PHE A 129 24.19 -35.53 -15.80
N VAL A 130 24.57 -36.09 -16.95
CA VAL A 130 25.75 -36.96 -17.10
C VAL A 130 27.04 -36.14 -17.18
N GLU A 131 26.99 -34.94 -17.77
CA GLU A 131 28.15 -34.06 -17.94
C GLU A 131 28.36 -33.17 -16.70
N GLU A 132 29.57 -33.18 -16.14
CA GLU A 132 29.92 -32.38 -14.95
C GLU A 132 29.68 -30.87 -15.09
N PRO A 133 29.97 -30.20 -16.22
CA PRO A 133 29.68 -28.79 -16.38
C PRO A 133 28.18 -28.47 -16.22
N LEU A 134 27.31 -29.27 -16.84
CA LEU A 134 25.86 -29.09 -16.78
C LEU A 134 25.31 -29.42 -15.38
N ARG A 135 25.84 -30.45 -14.74
CA ARG A 135 25.48 -30.80 -13.36
C ARG A 135 25.82 -29.66 -12.39
N LYS A 136 27.01 -29.07 -12.53
CA LYS A 136 27.43 -27.93 -11.70
C LYS A 136 26.54 -26.71 -11.93
N GLU A 137 26.17 -26.43 -13.18
CA GLU A 137 25.24 -25.35 -13.50
C GLU A 137 23.84 -25.59 -12.89
N ALA A 138 23.31 -26.81 -13.02
CA ALA A 138 22.03 -27.19 -12.43
C ALA A 138 22.01 -27.06 -10.90
N ARG A 139 23.10 -27.44 -10.22
CA ARG A 139 23.23 -27.25 -8.76
C ARG A 139 23.22 -25.78 -8.36
N VAL A 140 23.91 -24.91 -9.12
CA VAL A 140 23.88 -23.45 -8.89
C VAL A 140 22.46 -22.90 -9.05
N LEU A 141 21.72 -23.37 -10.05
CA LEU A 141 20.32 -22.98 -10.24
C LEU A 141 19.45 -23.42 -9.06
N VAL A 142 19.56 -24.67 -8.60
CA VAL A 142 18.80 -25.17 -7.43
C VAL A 142 19.11 -24.37 -6.17
N GLU A 143 20.38 -24.01 -5.90
CA GLU A 143 20.70 -23.17 -4.75
C GLU A 143 20.07 -21.77 -4.86
N LYS A 144 20.11 -21.13 -6.04
CA LYS A 144 19.40 -19.86 -6.27
C LYS A 144 17.89 -20.00 -6.04
N GLN A 145 17.30 -21.12 -6.45
CA GLN A 145 15.88 -21.40 -6.21
C GLN A 145 15.58 -21.56 -4.71
N LYS A 146 16.42 -22.27 -3.96
CA LYS A 146 16.30 -22.38 -2.48
C LYS A 146 16.42 -21.02 -1.81
N GLU A 147 17.38 -20.19 -2.22
CA GLU A 147 17.52 -18.81 -1.74
C GLU A 147 16.26 -17.99 -2.01
N PHE A 148 15.71 -18.08 -3.22
CA PHE A 148 14.48 -17.40 -3.58
C PHE A 148 13.27 -17.88 -2.75
N VAL A 149 13.14 -19.19 -2.50
CA VAL A 149 12.06 -19.73 -1.65
C VAL A 149 12.19 -19.23 -0.21
N ARG A 150 13.39 -19.20 0.36
CA ARG A 150 13.65 -18.60 1.69
C ARG A 150 13.23 -17.14 1.71
N TRP A 151 13.67 -16.36 0.72
CA TRP A 151 13.29 -14.96 0.58
C TRP A 151 11.76 -14.77 0.51
N LYS A 152 11.06 -15.59 -0.30
CA LYS A 152 9.61 -15.56 -0.42
C LYS A 152 8.91 -15.87 0.90
N GLN A 153 9.39 -16.85 1.66
CA GLN A 153 8.85 -17.19 2.98
C GLN A 153 9.00 -16.03 3.97
N SER A 154 10.18 -15.41 4.00
CA SER A 154 10.42 -14.22 4.82
C SER A 154 9.53 -13.05 4.39
N MET A 155 9.25 -12.89 3.09
CA MET A 155 8.33 -11.86 2.62
C MET A 155 6.88 -12.09 3.03
N ARG A 156 6.41 -13.35 2.99
CA ARG A 156 5.08 -13.71 3.52
C ARG A 156 4.96 -13.40 5.01
N TYR A 157 6.02 -13.59 5.77
CA TYR A 157 6.06 -13.20 7.17
C TYR A 157 5.89 -11.68 7.34
N VAL A 158 6.63 -10.87 6.58
CA VAL A 158 6.50 -9.40 6.58
C VAL A 158 5.07 -8.96 6.19
N PHE A 159 4.45 -9.56 5.18
CA PHE A 159 3.06 -9.21 4.82
C PHE A 159 2.08 -9.49 5.96
N ARG A 160 2.20 -10.65 6.63
CA ARG A 160 1.38 -10.96 7.80
C ARG A 160 1.60 -9.97 8.94
N GLN A 161 2.82 -9.45 9.12
CA GLN A 161 3.08 -8.41 10.10
C GLN A 161 2.36 -7.11 9.74
N ILE A 162 2.41 -6.68 8.48
CA ILE A 162 1.66 -5.52 7.98
C ILE A 162 0.17 -5.70 8.29
N ASP A 163 -0.42 -6.85 7.94
CA ASP A 163 -1.84 -7.14 8.18
C ASP A 163 -2.20 -7.11 9.67
N THR A 164 -1.32 -7.68 10.50
CA THR A 164 -1.48 -7.71 11.95
C THR A 164 -1.48 -6.30 12.51
N ILE A 165 -0.52 -5.45 12.11
CA ILE A 165 -0.44 -4.06 12.58
C ILE A 165 -1.66 -3.25 12.13
N VAL A 166 -2.07 -3.37 10.86
CA VAL A 166 -3.28 -2.70 10.33
C VAL A 166 -4.51 -3.08 11.15
N LYS A 167 -4.67 -4.38 11.44
CA LYS A 167 -5.76 -4.91 12.24
C LYS A 167 -5.70 -4.46 13.71
N GLU A 168 -4.54 -4.51 14.35
CA GLU A 168 -4.32 -4.11 15.74
C GLU A 168 -4.58 -2.62 15.96
N LYS A 169 -4.23 -1.78 14.98
CA LYS A 169 -4.55 -0.35 14.98
C LYS A 169 -6.04 -0.09 14.70
N GLY A 170 -6.85 -1.12 14.42
CA GLY A 170 -8.27 -0.96 14.13
C GLY A 170 -8.55 -0.25 12.81
N ILE A 171 -7.60 -0.28 11.87
CA ILE A 171 -7.78 0.31 10.54
C ILE A 171 -8.62 -0.65 9.69
N ILE A 172 -9.73 -0.15 9.15
CA ILE A 172 -10.66 -0.95 8.37
C ILE A 172 -10.24 -0.94 6.90
N VAL A 173 -9.93 -2.12 6.35
CA VAL A 173 -9.52 -2.26 4.95
C VAL A 173 -10.76 -2.50 4.07
N CYS A 174 -11.09 -1.52 3.24
CA CYS A 174 -12.13 -1.64 2.22
C CYS A 174 -11.60 -2.43 1.01
N GLN A 175 -12.32 -3.47 0.61
CA GLN A 175 -11.94 -4.36 -0.49
C GLN A 175 -12.49 -3.86 -1.82
N TYR A 176 -11.82 -4.22 -2.92
CA TYR A 176 -12.23 -3.86 -4.29
C TYR A 176 -13.70 -4.19 -4.57
N PHE A 177 -14.11 -5.44 -4.31
CA PHE A 177 -15.49 -5.89 -4.57
C PHE A 177 -16.53 -5.12 -3.75
N GLN A 178 -16.16 -4.59 -2.57
CA GLN A 178 -17.09 -3.80 -1.76
C GLN A 178 -17.41 -2.46 -2.41
N VAL A 179 -16.47 -1.88 -3.16
CA VAL A 179 -16.69 -0.63 -3.89
C VAL A 179 -17.30 -0.94 -5.25
N PHE A 180 -16.57 -1.65 -6.11
CA PHE A 180 -16.85 -1.74 -7.55
C PHE A 180 -17.96 -2.74 -7.91
N SER A 181 -18.39 -3.57 -6.97
CA SER A 181 -19.57 -4.44 -7.15
C SER A 181 -20.78 -3.97 -6.33
N SER A 182 -20.72 -2.78 -5.73
CA SER A 182 -21.82 -2.24 -4.93
C SER A 182 -22.89 -1.55 -5.77
N ASP A 183 -24.11 -1.52 -5.23
CA ASP A 183 -25.20 -0.70 -5.75
C ASP A 183 -24.83 0.79 -5.78
N TRP A 184 -23.98 1.24 -4.84
CA TRP A 184 -23.50 2.63 -4.82
C TRP A 184 -22.68 2.93 -6.06
N TYR A 185 -21.80 2.00 -6.48
CA TYR A 185 -20.98 2.21 -7.67
C TYR A 185 -21.83 2.27 -8.94
N GLY A 186 -22.80 1.35 -9.08
CA GLY A 186 -23.72 1.36 -10.21
C GLY A 186 -24.61 2.62 -10.29
N LYS A 187 -24.95 3.23 -9.15
CA LYS A 187 -25.79 4.44 -9.08
C LYS A 187 -25.02 5.75 -9.16
N TYR A 188 -23.84 5.80 -8.54
CA TYR A 188 -23.09 7.05 -8.31
C TYR A 188 -21.61 6.90 -8.68
N GLY A 189 -20.98 5.79 -8.32
CA GLY A 189 -19.53 5.61 -8.49
C GLY A 189 -19.07 5.71 -9.93
N PHE A 190 -19.79 5.10 -10.89
CA PHE A 190 -19.47 5.21 -12.31
C PHE A 190 -19.49 6.66 -12.81
N PHE A 191 -20.49 7.45 -12.38
CA PHE A 191 -20.56 8.87 -12.73
C PHE A 191 -19.40 9.66 -12.12
N TYR A 192 -19.07 9.41 -10.84
CA TYR A 192 -17.90 10.05 -10.23
C TYR A 192 -16.61 9.70 -10.95
N GLU A 193 -16.42 8.45 -11.38
CA GLU A 193 -15.24 8.05 -12.14
C GLU A 193 -15.12 8.78 -13.49
N GLN A 194 -16.23 8.96 -14.20
CA GLN A 194 -16.29 9.77 -15.42
C GLN A 194 -15.96 11.24 -15.13
N GLU A 195 -16.55 11.83 -14.09
CA GLU A 195 -16.25 13.21 -13.68
C GLU A 195 -14.77 13.40 -13.31
N LEU A 196 -14.16 12.42 -12.64
CA LEU A 196 -12.72 12.44 -12.33
C LEU A 196 -11.89 12.40 -13.61
N SER A 197 -12.29 11.58 -14.59
CA SER A 197 -11.60 11.41 -15.86
C SER A 197 -11.68 12.64 -16.76
N GLU A 198 -12.84 13.30 -16.79
CA GLU A 198 -13.09 14.44 -17.68
C GLU A 198 -12.64 15.77 -17.06
N ASN A 199 -12.83 15.92 -15.74
CA ASN A 199 -12.78 17.22 -15.07
C ASN A 199 -11.72 17.33 -13.97
N SER A 200 -10.86 16.31 -13.79
CA SER A 200 -9.76 16.36 -12.82
C SER A 200 -8.37 16.31 -13.47
N LEU A 201 -7.41 16.91 -12.77
CA LEU A 201 -5.98 16.79 -13.07
C LEU A 201 -5.30 15.67 -12.26
N TRP A 202 -6.09 14.81 -11.61
CA TRP A 202 -5.55 13.69 -10.86
C TRP A 202 -4.99 12.61 -11.80
N PRO A 203 -3.89 11.94 -11.40
CA PRO A 203 -3.44 10.74 -12.08
C PRO A 203 -4.54 9.67 -12.07
N ASN A 204 -4.71 8.97 -13.19
CA ASN A 204 -5.79 8.00 -13.34
C ASN A 204 -5.60 6.77 -12.43
N GLU A 205 -4.35 6.46 -12.06
CA GLU A 205 -4.04 5.39 -11.10
C GLU A 205 -4.63 5.64 -9.70
N ASP A 206 -4.89 6.90 -9.33
CA ASP A 206 -5.37 7.26 -8.00
C ASP A 206 -6.90 7.35 -7.91
N PHE A 207 -7.62 7.21 -9.03
CA PHE A 207 -9.08 7.29 -9.02
C PHE A 207 -9.70 6.24 -8.11
N GLU A 208 -9.14 5.03 -8.09
CA GLU A 208 -9.67 3.92 -7.29
C GLU A 208 -9.67 4.23 -5.78
N ILE A 209 -8.61 4.86 -5.26
CA ILE A 209 -8.49 5.17 -3.83
C ILE A 209 -9.37 6.35 -3.45
N VAL A 210 -9.52 7.34 -4.34
CA VAL A 210 -10.45 8.47 -4.15
C VAL A 210 -11.91 7.97 -4.18
N LEU A 211 -12.28 7.12 -5.14
CA LEU A 211 -13.59 6.51 -5.22
C LEU A 211 -13.90 5.65 -3.99
N ALA A 212 -12.93 4.90 -3.48
CA ALA A 212 -13.08 4.15 -2.24
C ALA A 212 -13.38 5.07 -1.05
N ALA A 213 -12.67 6.21 -0.94
CA ALA A 213 -12.94 7.20 0.11
C ALA A 213 -14.35 7.82 -0.02
N LEU A 214 -14.80 8.12 -1.24
CA LEU A 214 -16.14 8.63 -1.51
C LEU A 214 -17.23 7.59 -1.19
N PHE A 215 -17.04 6.33 -1.60
CA PHE A 215 -17.92 5.21 -1.27
C PHE A 215 -18.09 5.04 0.24
N LEU A 216 -16.98 5.16 0.98
CA LEU A 216 -16.98 5.09 2.43
C LEU A 216 -17.59 6.33 3.08
N GLY A 217 -17.90 7.40 2.34
CA GLY A 217 -18.33 8.67 2.92
C GLY A 217 -17.28 9.25 3.86
N ALA A 218 -16.00 9.12 3.50
CA ALA A 218 -14.91 9.69 4.28
C ALA A 218 -15.04 11.21 4.31
N ARG A 219 -14.80 11.78 5.50
CA ARG A 219 -14.74 13.22 5.70
C ARG A 219 -13.37 13.78 5.29
N VAL A 220 -12.32 12.99 5.49
CA VAL A 220 -10.95 13.37 5.16
C VAL A 220 -10.22 12.22 4.47
N PHE A 221 -9.45 12.55 3.44
CA PHE A 221 -8.44 11.74 2.78
C PHE A 221 -7.08 12.25 3.21
N VAL A 222 -6.33 11.44 3.96
CA VAL A 222 -5.01 11.82 4.49
C VAL A 222 -3.92 11.24 3.59
N THR A 223 -3.10 12.10 3.00
CA THR A 223 -2.03 11.74 2.06
C THR A 223 -0.84 12.68 2.18
N GLU A 224 0.36 12.17 1.93
CA GLU A 224 1.60 12.95 1.80
C GLU A 224 1.83 13.48 0.38
N ASP A 225 1.01 13.07 -0.59
CA ASP A 225 1.08 13.51 -1.99
C ASP A 225 0.49 14.92 -2.16
N ASP A 226 1.29 15.91 -1.78
CA ASP A 226 0.89 17.31 -1.84
C ASP A 226 0.72 17.82 -3.27
N ASN A 227 1.47 17.27 -4.24
CA ASN A 227 1.52 17.79 -5.59
C ASN A 227 0.41 17.20 -6.45
N ASP A 228 0.28 15.88 -6.49
CA ASP A 228 -0.63 15.24 -7.43
C ASP A 228 -2.03 15.15 -6.81
N LEU A 229 -2.16 14.61 -5.59
CA LEU A 229 -3.48 14.49 -4.97
C LEU A 229 -4.02 15.81 -4.38
N ILE A 230 -3.22 16.57 -3.62
CA ILE A 230 -3.77 17.75 -2.95
C ILE A 230 -3.76 18.97 -3.88
N TRP A 231 -2.65 19.29 -4.54
CA TRP A 231 -2.54 20.49 -5.36
C TRP A 231 -3.31 20.39 -6.68
N ARG A 232 -3.03 19.37 -7.51
CA ARG A 232 -3.79 19.21 -8.78
C ARG A 232 -5.26 18.93 -8.52
N GLY A 233 -5.59 18.20 -7.45
CA GLY A 233 -6.96 18.07 -6.96
C GLY A 233 -7.60 19.42 -6.63
N GLY A 234 -6.87 20.28 -5.92
CA GLY A 234 -7.32 21.64 -5.59
C GLY A 234 -7.53 22.56 -6.79
N LEU A 235 -6.72 22.40 -7.84
CA LEU A 235 -6.88 23.13 -9.11
C LEU A 235 -8.08 22.63 -9.93
N SER A 236 -8.52 21.39 -9.68
CA SER A 236 -9.70 20.80 -10.30
C SER A 236 -10.96 21.39 -9.62
N LEU A 237 -11.23 22.67 -9.90
CA LEU A 237 -12.26 23.53 -9.27
C LEU A 237 -13.71 23.01 -9.36
N GLY A 238 -13.95 21.86 -9.98
CA GLY A 238 -15.26 21.48 -10.51
C GLY A 238 -15.81 20.13 -10.05
N LEU A 239 -15.15 19.37 -9.18
CA LEU A 239 -15.54 17.97 -9.03
C LEU A 239 -16.96 17.72 -8.47
N ASN A 240 -17.69 18.72 -7.95
CA ASN A 240 -19.01 18.56 -7.32
C ASN A 240 -19.10 17.33 -6.40
N THR A 241 -17.94 16.89 -5.91
CA THR A 241 -17.80 15.66 -5.15
C THR A 241 -18.37 15.93 -3.76
N PRO A 242 -18.90 14.87 -3.11
CA PRO A 242 -19.25 14.92 -1.69
C PRO A 242 -18.13 15.53 -0.85
N SER A 243 -18.45 15.98 0.36
CA SER A 243 -17.57 16.73 1.27
C SER A 243 -16.36 15.93 1.78
N LEU A 244 -15.45 15.55 0.88
CA LEU A 244 -14.16 14.93 1.15
C LEU A 244 -13.09 16.01 1.15
N ALA A 245 -12.41 16.18 2.28
CA ALA A 245 -11.23 17.05 2.37
C ALA A 245 -9.95 16.24 2.14
N PHE A 246 -9.01 16.77 1.36
CA PHE A 246 -7.68 16.21 1.15
C PHE A 246 -6.69 16.91 2.06
N CYS A 247 -5.95 16.16 2.86
CA CYS A 247 -5.15 16.72 3.94
C CYS A 247 -3.78 16.06 4.10
N CYS A 248 -2.75 16.89 4.13
CA CYS A 248 -1.43 16.46 4.59
C CYS A 248 -1.45 16.14 6.10
N PRO A 249 -0.71 15.11 6.56
CA PRO A 249 -0.58 14.77 7.97
C PRO A 249 -0.30 15.95 8.92
N GLU A 250 0.59 16.86 8.52
CA GLU A 250 1.00 18.02 9.35
C GLU A 250 -0.13 19.03 9.60
N ARG A 251 -1.14 19.10 8.72
CA ARG A 251 -2.28 20.02 8.84
C ARG A 251 -3.56 19.36 9.32
N LEU A 252 -3.52 18.06 9.62
CA LEU A 252 -4.71 17.30 10.01
C LEU A 252 -5.42 17.88 11.24
N LYS A 253 -4.66 18.32 12.25
CA LYS A 253 -5.24 18.96 13.45
C LYS A 253 -5.95 20.28 13.11
N GLU A 254 -5.36 21.08 12.24
CA GLU A 254 -5.97 22.34 11.77
C GLU A 254 -7.24 22.07 10.96
N ALA A 255 -7.21 21.07 10.08
CA ALA A 255 -8.35 20.64 9.30
C ALA A 255 -9.54 20.25 10.18
N ILE A 256 -9.29 19.43 11.21
CA ILE A 256 -10.32 19.05 12.18
C ILE A 256 -10.84 20.26 12.97
N ASN A 257 -9.94 21.12 13.47
CA ASN A 257 -10.33 22.31 14.25
C ASN A 257 -11.15 23.33 13.44
N SER A 258 -10.86 23.45 12.16
CA SER A 258 -11.62 24.29 11.21
C SER A 258 -12.88 23.60 10.69
N ASN A 259 -13.22 22.42 11.23
CA ASN A 259 -14.35 21.60 10.81
C ASN A 259 -14.34 21.30 9.30
N PHE A 260 -13.14 21.11 8.74
CA PHE A 260 -12.89 20.92 7.32
C PHE A 260 -13.47 22.04 6.45
N GLY A 261 -13.34 23.29 6.90
CA GLY A 261 -13.79 24.48 6.17
C GLY A 261 -13.11 24.67 4.80
N LEU A 262 -11.94 24.05 4.59
CA LEU A 262 -11.28 23.95 3.29
C LEU A 262 -11.36 22.52 2.75
N ARG A 263 -11.38 22.37 1.43
CA ARG A 263 -11.29 21.04 0.80
C ARG A 263 -9.86 20.53 0.70
N PHE A 264 -8.86 21.40 0.73
CA PHE A 264 -7.46 21.04 0.47
C PHE A 264 -6.55 21.69 1.52
N TYR A 265 -5.86 20.86 2.31
CA TYR A 265 -4.92 21.26 3.35
C TYR A 265 -3.50 20.84 2.96
N ARG A 266 -2.86 21.71 2.18
CA ARG A 266 -1.50 21.53 1.63
C ARG A 266 -0.41 21.78 2.65
N LYS A 267 0.77 21.20 2.43
CA LYS A 267 1.95 21.47 3.26
C LYS A 267 2.26 22.97 3.31
N GLU A 268 2.71 23.44 4.47
CA GLU A 268 3.19 24.81 4.57
C GLU A 268 4.54 24.90 3.84
N TYR A 269 4.56 25.58 2.70
CA TYR A 269 5.83 25.96 2.10
C TYR A 269 6.49 26.97 3.03
N LYS A 270 7.60 26.57 3.65
CA LYS A 270 8.52 27.55 4.21
C LYS A 270 8.88 28.47 3.06
N SER A 271 8.52 29.74 3.19
CA SER A 271 8.91 30.81 2.28
C SER A 271 10.41 31.04 2.40
N ASP A 272 11.19 30.05 1.96
CA ASP A 272 12.62 30.19 1.78
C ASP A 272 12.76 30.87 0.40
N HIS A 273 12.90 32.20 0.44
CA HIS A 273 13.13 33.12 -0.69
C HIS A 273 11.88 33.72 -1.37
N LEU A 274 11.34 34.76 -0.75
CA LEU A 274 10.96 36.00 -1.45
C LEU A 274 11.81 37.14 -0.90
#